data_AF-A0A2V6MXW7-F1
#
_entry.id   AF-A0A2V6MXW7-F1
#
_cell.length_a   1.000
_cell.length_b   1.000
_cell.length_c   1.000
_cell.angle_alpha   90.00
_cell.angle_beta   90.00
_cell.angle_gamma   90.00
#
_symmetry.space_group_name_H-M   'P 1'
#
loop_
_entity.id
_entity.type
_entity.pdbx_description
1 polymer ?
#
loop_
_entity_poly.entity_id
_entity_poly.type
_entity_poly.pdbx_seq_one_letter_code
_entity_poly.pdbx_strand_id
1 'polypeptide(L)'
;LYHETGVLFVCQHRMQPDDFEYESCRVLEKQGHRFERFDSFTFHQRFPAFAEDRFQDGFFDPDAGYVESGRVVATLIEHAKSLGVELREHTKFTALD
;
A
#
# COMPACT_ATOMS: atom_id res chain seq x y z
N LEU A 1 9.54 6.71 9.37
CA LEU A 1 9.10 7.24 8.05
C LEU A 1 8.11 6.27 7.44
N TYR A 2 8.50 5.01 7.28
CA TYR A 2 7.58 3.89 7.09
C TYR A 2 7.02 3.42 8.43
N HIS A 3 5.77 2.98 8.43
CA HIS A 3 5.04 2.40 9.55
C HIS A 3 4.37 1.12 9.06
N GLU A 4 4.84 -0.02 9.57
CA GLU A 4 4.31 -1.36 9.25
C GLU A 4 3.03 -1.61 10.06
N THR A 5 1.90 -1.17 9.52
CA THR A 5 0.58 -1.30 10.16
C THR A 5 -0.22 -2.47 9.61
N GLY A 6 0.32 -3.15 8.62
CA GLY A 6 -0.41 -3.96 7.67
C GLY A 6 -1.31 -3.14 6.76
N VAL A 7 -1.79 -3.77 5.68
CA VAL A 7 -2.81 -3.23 4.78
C VAL A 7 -3.86 -4.30 4.51
N LEU A 8 -5.11 -3.88 4.59
CA LEU A 8 -6.27 -4.71 4.34
C LEU A 8 -6.89 -4.34 2.98
N PHE A 9 -7.04 -5.34 2.11
CA PHE A 9 -7.73 -5.22 0.83
C PHE A 9 -9.02 -6.05 0.89
N VAL A 10 -10.15 -5.43 0.58
CA VAL A 10 -11.48 -6.06 0.70
C VAL A 10 -12.36 -5.70 -0.48
N CYS A 11 -13.15 -6.67 -0.93
CA CYS A 11 -14.12 -6.51 -2.00
C CYS A 11 -15.49 -7.07 -1.59
N GLN A 12 -16.55 -6.58 -2.24
CA GLN A 12 -17.94 -6.91 -1.90
C GLN A 12 -18.44 -8.20 -2.57
N HIS A 13 -17.61 -8.80 -3.41
CA HIS A 13 -17.90 -10.01 -4.18
C HIS A 13 -16.74 -10.99 -4.02
N ARG A 14 -16.95 -12.25 -4.41
CA ARG A 14 -15.85 -13.21 -4.51
C ARG A 14 -14.89 -12.79 -5.61
N MET A 15 -13.61 -12.66 -5.28
CA MET A 15 -12.59 -12.23 -6.24
C MET A 15 -12.56 -13.12 -7.49
N GLN A 16 -12.41 -12.48 -8.65
CA GLN A 16 -12.30 -13.09 -9.97
C GLN A 16 -11.00 -12.65 -10.66
N PRO A 17 -10.52 -13.39 -11.67
CA PRO A 17 -9.49 -12.89 -12.57
C PRO A 17 -9.80 -11.47 -13.06
N ASP A 18 -8.77 -10.66 -13.21
CA ASP A 18 -8.81 -9.23 -13.56
C ASP A 18 -9.28 -8.29 -12.43
N ASP A 19 -9.81 -8.79 -11.30
CA ASP A 19 -10.00 -7.96 -10.11
C ASP A 19 -8.64 -7.53 -9.54
N PHE A 20 -8.58 -6.30 -9.02
CA PHE A 20 -7.37 -5.76 -8.43
C PHE A 20 -6.82 -6.66 -7.31
N GLU A 21 -7.68 -7.13 -6.42
CA GLU A 21 -7.31 -7.95 -5.28
C GLU A 21 -6.87 -9.36 -5.71
N TYR A 22 -7.52 -9.94 -6.72
CA TYR A 22 -7.15 -11.25 -7.28
C TYR A 22 -5.75 -11.21 -7.89
N GLU A 23 -5.52 -10.21 -8.74
CA GLU A 23 -4.25 -10.03 -9.43
C GLU A 23 -3.12 -9.70 -8.43
N SER A 24 -3.44 -8.95 -7.37
CA SER A 24 -2.51 -8.68 -6.25
C SER A 24 -2.13 -9.95 -5.52
N CYS A 25 -3.09 -10.79 -5.09
CA CYS A 25 -2.81 -12.09 -4.48
C CYS A 25 -1.91 -12.94 -5.38
N ARG A 26 -2.24 -13.05 -6.68
CA ARG A 26 -1.46 -13.85 -7.64
C ARG A 26 0.00 -13.39 -7.73
N VAL A 27 0.24 -12.07 -7.73
CA VAL A 27 1.60 -11.51 -7.75
C VAL A 27 2.34 -11.81 -6.44
N LEU A 28 1.69 -11.61 -5.30
CA LEU A 28 2.29 -11.86 -3.98
C LEU A 28 2.64 -13.34 -3.78
N GLU A 29 1.75 -14.26 -4.13
CA GLU A 29 1.99 -15.71 -4.08
C GLU A 29 3.17 -16.11 -4.96
N LYS A 30 3.24 -15.58 -6.20
CA LYS A 30 4.34 -15.85 -7.12
C LYS A 30 5.69 -15.42 -6.57
N GLN A 31 5.71 -14.38 -5.75
CA GLN A 31 6.92 -13.86 -5.09
C GLN A 31 7.23 -14.59 -3.78
N GLY A 32 6.38 -15.51 -3.32
CA GLY A 32 6.51 -16.16 -2.01
C GLY A 32 6.22 -15.21 -0.84
N HIS A 33 5.54 -14.10 -1.11
CA HIS A 33 5.16 -13.14 -0.08
C HIS A 33 4.04 -13.72 0.80
N ARG A 34 4.13 -13.49 2.11
CA ARG A 34 3.17 -14.03 3.07
C ARG A 34 2.04 -13.03 3.28
N PHE A 35 0.82 -13.47 3.07
CA PHE A 35 -0.38 -12.70 3.37
C PHE A 35 -1.50 -13.63 3.82
N GLU A 36 -2.55 -13.05 4.37
CA GLU A 36 -3.64 -13.78 4.99
C GLU A 36 -4.90 -13.61 4.15
N ARG A 37 -5.43 -14.72 3.61
CA ARG A 37 -6.72 -14.76 2.91
C ARG A 37 -7.86 -14.71 3.91
N PHE A 38 -8.93 -14.00 3.60
CA PHE A 38 -10.19 -14.08 4.37
C PHE A 38 -11.36 -14.47 3.50
N ASP A 39 -12.29 -15.18 4.12
CA ASP A 39 -13.69 -15.20 3.71
C ASP A 39 -14.50 -14.21 4.58
N SER A 40 -15.77 -14.01 4.24
CA SER A 40 -16.66 -13.10 4.97
C SER A 40 -16.70 -13.39 6.49
N PHE A 41 -16.62 -14.65 6.91
CA PHE A 41 -16.72 -15.03 8.33
C PHE A 41 -15.45 -14.70 9.12
N THR A 42 -14.29 -15.13 8.62
CA THR A 42 -12.98 -14.92 9.27
C THR A 42 -12.59 -13.44 9.29
N PHE A 43 -13.05 -12.67 8.30
CA PHE A 43 -12.86 -11.23 8.22
C PHE A 43 -13.47 -10.49 9.42
N HIS A 44 -14.76 -10.70 9.71
CA HIS A 44 -15.46 -9.95 10.77
C HIS A 44 -14.96 -10.28 12.17
N GLN A 45 -14.50 -11.50 12.41
CA GLN A 45 -13.88 -11.86 13.69
C GLN A 45 -12.60 -11.06 13.96
N ARG A 46 -11.79 -10.82 12.93
CA ARG A 46 -10.52 -10.11 13.07
C ARG A 46 -10.67 -8.59 12.99
N PHE A 47 -11.60 -8.12 12.16
CA PHE A 47 -11.81 -6.69 11.90
C PHE A 47 -13.25 -6.27 12.23
N PRO A 48 -13.67 -6.34 13.52
CA PRO A 48 -15.06 -6.11 13.94
C PRO A 48 -15.55 -4.66 13.75
N ALA A 49 -14.66 -3.72 13.45
CA ALA A 49 -15.03 -2.34 13.14
C ALA A 49 -15.65 -2.15 11.75
N PHE A 50 -15.50 -3.13 10.85
CA PHE A 50 -16.07 -3.10 9.51
C PHE A 50 -17.49 -3.68 9.50
N ALA A 51 -18.39 -3.07 8.73
CA ALA A 51 -19.80 -3.47 8.66
C ALA A 51 -19.97 -4.93 8.25
N GLU A 52 -20.71 -5.69 9.07
CA GLU A 52 -21.08 -7.09 8.82
C GLU A 52 -21.72 -7.25 7.43
N ASP A 53 -21.41 -8.38 6.77
CA ASP A 53 -21.95 -8.82 5.48
C ASP A 53 -21.66 -7.92 4.27
N ARG A 54 -20.90 -6.83 4.44
CA ARG A 54 -20.53 -5.94 3.32
C ARG A 54 -19.39 -6.49 2.47
N PHE A 55 -18.42 -7.14 3.10
CA PHE A 55 -17.21 -7.61 2.44
C PHE A 55 -17.21 -9.14 2.42
N GLN A 56 -17.09 -9.71 1.22
CA GLN A 56 -17.23 -11.14 0.99
C GLN A 56 -15.88 -11.83 0.82
N ASP A 57 -14.87 -11.10 0.37
CA ASP A 57 -13.55 -11.61 0.04
C ASP A 57 -12.49 -10.49 0.20
N GLY A 58 -11.23 -10.88 0.33
CA GLY A 58 -10.13 -9.95 0.56
C GLY A 58 -8.91 -10.62 1.17
N PHE A 59 -7.87 -9.84 1.43
CA PHE A 59 -6.66 -10.31 2.10
C PHE A 59 -6.02 -9.22 2.97
N PHE A 60 -5.19 -9.65 3.91
CA PHE A 60 -4.37 -8.78 4.74
C PHE A 60 -2.91 -9.09 4.51
N ASP A 61 -2.15 -8.05 4.19
CA ASP A 61 -0.70 -8.09 4.14
C ASP A 61 -0.16 -7.52 5.46
N PRO A 62 0.41 -8.34 6.36
CA PRO A 62 0.91 -7.87 7.65
C PRO A 62 2.18 -7.02 7.53
N ASP A 63 2.98 -7.22 6.48
CA ASP A 63 4.27 -6.54 6.29
C ASP A 63 4.10 -5.19 5.58
N ALA A 64 2.89 -4.91 5.07
CA ALA A 64 2.54 -3.65 4.44
C ALA A 64 2.28 -2.52 5.47
N GLY A 65 2.05 -1.30 4.97
CA GLY A 65 1.85 -0.15 5.83
C GLY A 65 1.80 1.16 5.08
N TYR A 66 2.12 2.26 5.77
CA TYR A 66 2.13 3.59 5.17
C TYR A 66 3.45 4.32 5.40
N VAL A 67 3.73 5.29 4.53
CA VAL A 67 4.83 6.23 4.70
C VAL A 67 4.31 7.63 4.97
N GLU A 68 5.01 8.35 5.84
CA GLU A 68 4.80 9.79 6.04
C GLU A 68 5.43 10.56 4.87
N SER A 69 4.75 10.59 3.72
CA SER A 69 5.28 11.06 2.44
C SER A 69 5.97 12.43 2.52
N GLY A 70 5.37 13.40 3.21
CA GLY A 70 5.97 14.72 3.41
C GLY A 70 7.29 14.68 4.17
N ARG A 71 7.39 13.85 5.21
CA ARG A 71 8.63 13.68 5.98
C ARG A 71 9.68 12.93 5.16
N VAL A 72 9.28 11.94 4.37
CA VAL A 72 10.17 11.22 3.45
C VAL A 72 10.81 12.18 2.46
N VAL A 73 10.00 12.99 1.76
CA VAL A 73 10.50 13.96 0.79
C VAL A 73 11.43 14.98 1.45
N ALA A 74 11.06 15.51 2.62
CA ALA A 74 11.92 16.42 3.37
C ALA A 74 13.27 15.78 3.73
N THR A 75 13.27 14.54 4.23
CA THR A 75 14.51 13.80 4.54
C THR A 75 15.36 13.58 3.29
N LEU A 76 14.77 13.24 2.14
CA LEU A 76 15.49 13.04 0.89
C LEU A 76 16.11 14.36 0.38
N ILE A 77 15.41 15.48 0.51
CA ILE A 77 15.92 16.81 0.14
C ILE A 77 17.15 17.16 0.99
N GLU A 78 17.07 16.98 2.32
CA GLU A 78 18.20 17.27 3.21
C GLU A 78 19.39 16.34 2.94
N HIS A 79 19.14 15.07 2.63
CA HIS A 79 20.20 14.15 2.23
C HIS A 79 20.86 14.59 0.91
N ALA A 80 20.08 14.97 -0.10
CA ALA A 80 20.60 15.45 -1.38
C ALA A 80 21.48 16.70 -1.21
N LYS A 81 21.04 17.68 -0.42
CA LYS A 81 21.83 18.87 -0.06
C LYS A 81 23.15 18.48 0.61
N SER A 82 23.12 17.51 1.52
CA SER A 82 24.35 17.03 2.20
C SER A 82 25.38 16.40 1.25
N LEU A 83 24.94 15.88 0.10
CA LEU A 83 25.77 15.35 -0.96
C LEU A 83 26.23 16.41 -1.98
N GLY A 84 25.86 17.68 -1.77
CA GLY A 84 26.18 18.79 -2.68
C GLY A 84 25.25 18.91 -3.88
N VAL A 85 24.08 18.25 -3.86
CA VAL A 85 23.07 18.42 -4.91
C VAL A 85 22.44 19.80 -4.79
N GLU A 86 22.44 20.55 -5.89
CA GLU A 86 21.76 21.84 -5.97
C GLU A 86 20.25 21.64 -6.20
N LEU A 87 19.43 22.19 -5.30
CA LEU A 87 17.98 22.19 -5.44
C LEU A 87 17.50 23.55 -5.98
N ARG A 88 16.82 23.55 -7.12
CA ARG A 88 16.20 24.74 -7.72
C ARG A 88 14.73 24.83 -7.31
N GLU A 89 14.43 25.61 -6.28
CA GLU A 89 13.07 25.81 -5.78
C GLU A 89 12.40 27.01 -6.47
N HIS A 90 11.06 27.10 -6.38
CA HIS A 90 10.26 28.20 -6.93
C HIS A 90 10.47 28.50 -8.42
N THR A 91 10.94 27.51 -9.19
CA THR A 91 11.27 27.65 -10.61
C THR A 91 10.47 26.65 -11.41
N LYS A 92 9.96 27.07 -12.58
CA LYS A 92 9.28 26.17 -13.52
C LYS A 92 10.23 25.82 -14.66
N PHE A 93 10.49 24.53 -14.85
CA PHE A 93 11.21 24.04 -16.02
C PHE A 93 10.33 24.16 -17.28
N THR A 94 10.86 24.73 -18.36
CA THR A 94 10.08 25.03 -19.59
C THR A 94 10.51 24.21 -20.81
N ALA A 95 11.81 23.96 -20.98
CA ALA A 95 12.36 23.20 -22.10
C ALA A 95 13.78 22.71 -21.77
N LEU A 96 14.20 21.64 -22.44
CA LEU A 96 15.61 21.24 -22.56
C LEU A 96 16.03 21.58 -24.01
N ASP A 97 17.26 22.08 -24.19
CA ASP A 97 17.83 22.34 -25.53
C ASP A 97 18.10 21.05 -26.31
#